data_AF-A0A1H6M0U7-F1
#
_entry.id   AF-A0A1H6M0U7-F1
#
_cell.length_a   1.000
_cell.length_b   1.000
_cell.length_c   1.000
_cell.angle_alpha   90.00
_cell.angle_beta   90.00
_cell.angle_gamma   90.00
#
_symmetry.space_group_name_H-M   'P 1'
#
loop_
_entity.id
_entity.type
_entity.pdbx_description
1 polymer ?
#
loop_
_entity_poly.entity_id
_entity_poly.type
_entity_poly.pdbx_seq_one_letter_code
_entity_poly.pdbx_strand_id
1 'polypeptide(L)' 'MVITGRAASEGLIRIADTVSKIADIKHAFRSNIKAQKGIDL' A
#
# COMPACT_ATOMS: atom_id res chain seq x y z
N MET A 1 -15.97 -5.91 2.72
CA MET A 1 -15.07 -6.14 1.56
C MET A 1 -13.80 -5.33 1.77
N VAL A 2 -12.63 -5.84 1.39
CA VAL A 2 -11.35 -5.12 1.48
C VAL A 2 -10.67 -5.18 0.12
N ILE A 3 -10.18 -4.04 -0.37
CA ILE A 3 -9.47 -3.93 -1.64
C ILE A 3 -8.11 -3.28 -1.35
N THR A 4 -7.04 -3.83 -1.93
CA THR A 4 -5.68 -3.32 -1.80
C THR A 4 -5.08 -3.09 -3.19
N GLY A 5 -4.12 -2.16 -3.28
CA GLY A 5 -3.48 -1.82 -4.54
C GLY A 5 -2.99 -0.38 -4.55
N ARG A 6 -2.34 0.00 -5.65
CA ARG A 6 -1.93 1.38 -5.92
C ARG A 6 -2.88 1.97 -6.97
N ALA A 7 -3.06 3.30 -6.93
CA ALA A 7 -3.85 4.04 -7.93
C ALA A 7 -5.29 3.50 -8.11
N ALA A 8 -6.02 3.36 -7.00
CA ALA A 8 -7.46 3.08 -7.06
C ALA A 8 -8.18 4.12 -7.92
N SER A 9 -9.15 3.69 -8.74
CA SER A 9 -9.92 4.62 -9.56
C SER A 9 -10.80 5.52 -8.69
N GLU A 10 -11.06 6.75 -9.16
CA GLU A 10 -11.93 7.70 -8.46
C GLU A 10 -13.33 7.15 -8.18
N GLY A 11 -13.86 6.34 -9.10
CA GLY A 11 -15.13 5.65 -8.90
C GLY A 11 -15.10 4.72 -7.69
N LEU A 12 -14.01 3.96 -7.52
CA LEU A 12 -13.85 3.04 -6.38
C LEU A 12 -13.71 3.79 -5.05
N ILE A 13 -12.93 4.87 -5.04
CA ILE A 13 -12.74 5.71 -3.84
C ILE A 13 -14.07 6.32 -3.42
N ARG A 14 -14.88 6.78 -4.37
CA ARG A 14 -16.17 7.45 -4.11
C ARG A 14 -17.23 6.53 -3.50
N ILE A 15 -17.23 5.25 -3.86
CA ILE A 15 -18.22 4.28 -3.35
C ILE A 15 -17.78 3.61 -2.06
N ALA A 16 -16.53 3.81 -1.61
CA ALA A 16 -16.00 3.18 -0.41
C ALA A 16 -16.39 3.99 0.83
N ASP A 17 -16.90 3.31 1.86
CA ASP A 17 -17.19 3.93 3.16
C ASP A 17 -15.93 4.38 3.90
N THR A 18 -14.77 3.78 3.60
CA THR A 18 -13.49 4.11 4.24
C THR A 18 -12.34 3.92 3.25
N VAL A 19 -11.43 4.89 3.21
CA VAL A 19 -10.25 4.87 2.33
C VAL A 19 -9.02 5.26 3.14
N SER A 20 -7.99 4.41 3.11
CA SER A 20 -6.68 4.67 3.71
C SER A 20 -5.61 4.73 2.62
N LYS A 21 -4.81 5.80 2.60
CA LYS A 21 -3.69 5.97 1.66
C LYS A 21 -2.36 5.71 2.38
N ILE A 22 -1.61 4.71 1.90
CA ILE A 22 -0.26 4.45 2.40
C ILE A 22 0.74 5.27 1.58
N ALA A 23 1.37 6.26 2.21
CA ALA A 23 2.42 7.06 1.61
C ALA A 23 3.79 6.43 1.84
N ASP A 24 4.64 6.43 0.81
CA ASP A 24 6.00 5.87 0.89
C ASP A 24 6.99 6.91 1.40
N ILE A 25 6.92 7.19 2.71
CA ILE A 25 7.77 8.16 3.39
C ILE A 25 9.20 7.63 3.57
N LYS A 26 9.34 6.36 3.97
CA LYS A 26 10.61 5.64 4.09
C LYS A 26 10.37 4.17 3.80
N HIS A 27 11.31 3.52 3.11
CA HIS A 27 11.24 2.10 2.81
C HIS A 27 12.61 1.45 2.94
N ALA A 28 12.70 0.34 3.68
CA ALA A 28 13.96 -0.36 3.96
C ALA A 28 14.71 -0.79 2.70
N PHE A 29 13.96 -1.18 1.66
CA PHE A 29 14.50 -1.48 0.33
C PHE A 29 15.39 -0.36 -0.24
N ARG A 30 15.04 0.93 -0.04
CA ARG A 30 15.86 2.07 -0.51
C ARG A 30 17.21 2.18 0.21
N SER A 31 17.33 1.54 1.37
CA SER A 31 18.58 1.42 2.13
C SER A 31 19.30 0.09 1.85
N ASN A 32 19.03 -0.56 0.70
CA ASN A 32 19.59 -1.85 0.29
C ASN A 32 19.30 -3.03 1.24
N ILE A 33 18.28 -2.92 2.09
CA ILE A 33 17.83 -4.05 2.92
C ILE A 33 16.99 -4.96 2.02
N LYS A 34 17.45 -6.20 1.86
CA LYS A 34 16.75 -7.24 1.09
C LYS A 34 15.47 -7.66 1.82
N ALA A 35 14.50 -8.14 1.05
CA ALA A 35 13.26 -8.73 1.58
C ALA A 35 13.58 -9.83 2.62
N GLN A 36 12.87 -9.79 3.74
CA GLN A 36 13.05 -10.74 4.84
C GLN A 36 11.78 -11.55 5.05
N LYS A 37 11.90 -12.88 5.13
CA LYS A 37 10.77 -13.78 5.39
C LYS A 37 10.06 -13.37 6.69
N GLY A 38 8.75 -13.16 6.60
CA GLY A 38 7.92 -12.73 7.74
C GLY A 38 7.80 -11.21 7.91
N ILE A 39 8.49 -10.43 7.08
CA ILE A 39 8.36 -8.96 7.00
C ILE A 39 7.91 -8.57 5.59
N ASP A 40 8.66 -9.01 4.59
CA ASP A 40 8.37 -8.84 3.18
C ASP A 40 8.08 -10.22 2.54
N LEU A 41 7.32 -10.22 1.44
CA LEU A 41 6.99 -11.40 0.65
C LEU A 41 7.54 -11.27 -0.77
#